data_AF-A0A932X4J5-F1
#
_entry.id   AF-A0A932X4J5-F1
#
_cell.length_a   1.000
_cell.length_b   1.000
_cell.length_c   1.000
_cell.angle_alpha   90.00
_cell.angle_beta   90.00
_cell.angle_gamma   90.00
#
_symmetry.space_group_name_H-M   'P 1'
#
loop_
_entity.id
_entity.type
_entity.pdbx_description
1 polymer ?
#
loop_
_entity_poly.entity_id
_entity_poly.type
_entity_poly.pdbx_seq_one_letter_code
_entity_poly.pdbx_strand_id
1 'polypeptide(L)'
;MTEPFIPLRALLDGRAFLKHAQYAYPISGSFTGFLIDEIGWERYRGFYSDARARTFEAALQRHCGMSLPEAERRWRSGILQRRGEFDPQFRSALCRARIESYYYSWRLLPCIEAVDALRQRGAADWRLLWMAFSAHLLPGDYASAEARMLETLGKRDPDEHVPHVSSAHVGQGHARDLAGRRDDAIAAYRQALAAPDDWHRDGGAHAEAARRLKKPFTERDRERWLQHRRGR
;
A
#
# COMPACT_ATOMS: atom_id res chain seq x y z
N MET A 1 0.81 9.14 -4.68
CA MET A 1 0.93 10.34 -3.83
C MET A 1 1.98 10.08 -2.78
N THR A 2 3.05 10.88 -2.72
CA THR A 2 3.95 10.90 -1.57
C THR A 2 3.15 11.28 -0.33
N GLU A 3 3.14 10.42 0.70
CA GLU A 3 2.49 10.72 1.97
C GLU A 3 3.03 12.05 2.50
N PRO A 4 2.16 13.05 2.78
CA PRO A 4 2.63 14.34 3.24
C PRO A 4 3.25 14.17 4.62
N PHE A 5 4.46 14.69 4.81
CA PHE A 5 4.99 14.92 6.15
C PHE A 5 4.06 15.92 6.84
N ILE A 6 3.37 15.48 7.90
CA ILE A 6 2.49 16.34 8.70
C ILE A 6 3.22 16.67 10.02
N PRO A 7 3.70 17.91 10.23
CA PRO A 7 4.26 18.33 11.51
C PRO A 7 3.17 18.46 12.57
N LEU A 8 3.50 18.25 13.85
CA LEU A 8 2.50 18.31 14.93
C LEU A 8 1.81 19.66 15.02
N ARG A 9 2.54 20.75 14.71
CA ARG A 9 1.96 22.10 14.67
C ARG A 9 0.82 22.22 13.64
N ALA A 10 0.89 21.52 12.52
CA ALA A 10 -0.17 21.55 11.51
C ALA A 10 -1.46 20.87 12.00
N LEU A 11 -1.35 19.92 12.94
CA LEU A 11 -2.50 19.23 13.53
C LEU A 11 -3.28 20.08 14.54
N LEU A 12 -2.71 21.20 14.99
CA LEU A 12 -3.41 22.15 15.87
C LEU A 12 -4.45 22.97 15.11
N ASP A 13 -4.36 23.05 13.78
CA ASP A 13 -5.40 23.66 12.94
C ASP A 13 -6.50 22.64 12.64
N GLY A 14 -7.72 22.92 13.11
CA GLY A 14 -8.84 21.98 12.98
C GLY A 14 -9.23 21.69 11.52
N ARG A 15 -9.03 22.62 10.59
CA ARG A 15 -9.34 22.39 9.16
C ARG A 15 -8.29 21.49 8.52
N ALA A 16 -7.01 21.74 8.80
CA ALA A 16 -5.90 20.90 8.36
C ALA A 16 -6.00 19.50 8.95
N PHE A 17 -6.37 19.39 10.24
CA PHE A 17 -6.61 18.13 10.92
C PHE A 17 -7.70 17.31 10.20
N LEU A 18 -8.87 17.90 9.97
CA LEU A 18 -10.00 17.19 9.32
C LEU A 18 -9.69 16.82 7.87
N LYS A 19 -8.96 17.68 7.13
CA LYS A 19 -8.52 17.37 5.76
C LYS A 19 -7.64 16.11 5.68
N HIS A 20 -6.92 15.80 6.76
CA HIS A 20 -6.01 14.67 6.84
C HIS A 20 -6.40 13.68 7.95
N ALA A 21 -7.69 13.59 8.30
CA ALA A 21 -8.17 12.83 9.46
C ALA A 21 -7.62 11.39 9.53
N GLN A 22 -7.57 10.70 8.39
CA GLN A 22 -7.03 9.33 8.27
C GLN A 22 -5.57 9.18 8.76
N TYR A 23 -4.77 10.24 8.71
CA TYR A 23 -3.39 10.27 9.21
C TYR A 23 -3.28 11.01 10.56
N ALA A 24 -4.10 12.03 10.75
CA ALA A 24 -4.06 12.90 11.91
C ALA A 24 -4.40 12.15 13.21
N TYR A 25 -5.39 11.26 13.20
CA TYR A 25 -5.76 10.47 14.39
C TYR A 25 -4.63 9.53 14.86
N PRO A 26 -4.02 8.68 14.00
CA PRO A 26 -2.87 7.86 14.40
C PRO A 26 -1.68 8.68 14.91
N ILE A 27 -1.38 9.81 14.27
CA ILE A 27 -0.29 10.70 14.70
C ILE A 27 -0.57 11.27 16.09
N SER A 28 -1.76 11.84 16.32
CA SER A 28 -2.13 12.41 17.61
C SER A 28 -2.21 11.36 18.72
N GLY A 29 -2.72 10.17 18.42
CA GLY A 29 -2.78 9.06 19.37
C GLY A 29 -1.40 8.56 19.79
N SER A 30 -0.49 8.36 18.84
CA SER A 30 0.88 7.95 19.15
C SER A 30 1.68 9.03 19.88
N PHE A 31 1.49 10.32 19.54
CA PHE A 31 2.09 11.42 20.29
C PHE A 31 1.54 11.51 21.72
N THR A 32 0.24 11.27 21.90
CA THR A 32 -0.39 11.18 23.23
C THR A 32 0.22 10.07 24.07
N GLY A 33 0.41 8.87 23.50
CA GLY A 33 1.09 7.77 24.18
C GLY A 33 2.50 8.15 24.62
N PHE A 34 3.26 8.81 23.75
CA PHE A 34 4.59 9.33 24.09
C PHE A 34 4.57 10.32 25.26
N LEU A 35 3.61 11.26 25.29
CA LEU A 35 3.50 12.18 26.44
C LEU A 35 3.19 11.42 27.73
N ILE A 36 2.28 10.45 27.69
CA ILE A 36 1.95 9.63 28.87
C ILE A 36 3.19 8.86 29.36
N ASP A 37 3.97 8.27 28.44
CA ASP A 37 5.20 7.55 28.76
C ASP A 37 6.27 8.47 29.38
N GLU A 38 6.41 9.71 28.89
CA GLU A 38 7.43 10.66 29.35
C GLU A 38 7.09 11.35 30.68
N ILE A 39 5.84 11.79 30.87
CA ILE A 39 5.46 12.62 32.02
C ILE A 39 4.50 11.94 32.99
N GLY A 40 4.02 10.74 32.65
CA GLY A 40 3.05 9.99 33.44
C GLY A 40 1.61 10.49 33.27
N TRP A 41 0.66 9.61 33.60
CA TRP A 41 -0.78 9.86 33.41
C TRP A 41 -1.30 11.10 34.15
N GLU A 42 -0.89 11.31 35.40
CA GLU A 42 -1.38 12.44 36.22
C GLU A 42 -0.99 13.80 35.65
N ARG A 43 0.27 13.96 35.22
CA ARG A 43 0.71 15.20 34.56
C ARG A 43 0.07 15.35 33.18
N TYR A 44 -0.06 14.25 32.44
CA TYR A 44 -0.74 14.28 31.15
C TYR A 44 -2.19 14.75 31.29
N ARG A 45 -2.90 14.31 32.33
CA ARG A 45 -4.28 14.74 32.60
C ARG A 45 -4.36 16.25 32.81
N GLY A 46 -3.43 16.84 33.57
CA GLY A 46 -3.33 18.29 33.76
C GLY A 46 -2.99 19.05 32.48
N PHE A 47 -2.09 18.48 31.66
CA PHE A 47 -1.81 19.01 30.33
C PHE A 47 -3.07 18.98 29.44
N TYR A 48 -3.78 17.86 29.38
CA TYR A 48 -4.96 17.68 28.54
C TYR A 48 -6.10 18.64 28.90
N SER A 49 -6.30 18.94 30.19
CA SER A 49 -7.29 19.91 30.63
C SER A 49 -6.95 21.36 30.22
N ASP A 50 -5.65 21.69 30.14
CA ASP A 50 -5.16 23.04 29.83
C ASP A 50 -4.94 23.27 28.33
N ALA A 51 -4.69 22.21 27.58
CA ALA A 51 -4.30 22.26 26.18
C ALA A 51 -5.48 22.64 25.27
N ARG A 52 -5.36 23.79 24.60
CA ARG A 52 -6.22 24.18 23.46
C ARG A 52 -5.31 24.49 22.28
N ALA A 53 -5.84 24.46 21.05
CA ALA A 53 -5.05 24.75 19.84
C ALA A 53 -4.13 25.99 19.97
N ARG A 54 -4.67 27.09 20.52
CA ARG A 54 -3.94 28.36 20.74
C ARG A 54 -3.00 28.38 21.95
N THR A 55 -3.22 27.53 22.95
CA THR A 55 -2.42 27.47 24.20
C THR A 55 -1.52 26.25 24.27
N PHE A 56 -1.55 25.40 23.24
CA PHE A 56 -0.94 24.08 23.25
C PHE A 56 0.55 24.11 23.59
N GLU A 57 1.32 24.96 22.90
CA GLU A 57 2.77 25.05 23.13
C GLU A 57 3.11 25.57 24.52
N ALA A 58 2.34 26.54 25.03
CA ALA A 58 2.52 27.06 26.37
C ALA A 58 2.16 26.02 27.46
N ALA A 59 1.09 25.26 27.24
CA ALA A 59 0.70 24.16 28.12
C ALA A 59 1.74 23.02 28.08
N LEU A 60 2.26 22.68 26.89
CA LEU A 60 3.29 21.67 26.72
C LEU A 60 4.57 22.06 27.45
N GLN A 61 5.03 23.31 27.30
CA GLN A 61 6.20 23.81 28.01
C GLN A 61 6.01 23.78 29.53
N ARG A 62 4.81 24.13 30.02
CA ARG A 62 4.49 24.16 31.45
C ARG A 62 4.47 22.77 32.09
N HIS A 63 3.78 21.83 31.45
CA HIS A 63 3.54 20.50 32.03
C HIS A 63 4.63 19.49 31.69
N CYS A 64 5.28 19.63 30.53
CA CYS A 64 6.28 18.70 30.02
C CYS A 64 7.71 19.27 30.02
N GLY A 65 7.88 20.57 30.25
CA GLY A 65 9.21 21.20 30.26
C GLY A 65 9.87 21.31 28.89
N MET A 66 9.15 21.04 27.79
CA MET A 66 9.70 20.97 26.44
C MET A 66 8.87 21.79 25.44
N SER A 67 9.57 22.29 24.42
CA SER A 67 8.93 22.96 23.28
C SER A 67 8.29 21.94 22.33
N LEU A 68 7.31 22.38 21.52
CA LEU A 68 6.67 21.48 20.54
C LEU A 68 7.66 20.85 19.54
N PRO A 69 8.62 21.60 18.95
CA PRO A 69 9.62 21.00 18.06
C PRO A 69 10.54 19.99 18.77
N GLU A 70 10.84 20.21 20.05
CA GLU A 70 11.64 19.27 20.83
C GLU A 70 10.85 17.99 21.14
N ALA A 71 9.61 18.13 21.61
CA ALA A 71 8.71 17.00 21.83
C ALA A 71 8.52 16.18 20.55
N GLU A 72 8.31 16.86 19.41
CA GLU A 72 8.17 16.20 18.11
C GLU A 72 9.43 15.40 17.72
N ARG A 73 10.63 15.99 17.90
CA ARG A 73 11.88 15.29 17.61
C ARG A 73 12.08 14.07 18.52
N ARG A 74 11.84 14.21 19.82
CA ARG A 74 11.98 13.11 20.80
C ARG A 74 11.00 11.99 20.49
N TRP A 75 9.72 12.31 20.30
CA TRP A 75 8.68 11.38 19.91
C TRP A 75 9.02 10.60 18.64
N ARG A 76 9.39 11.30 17.56
CA ARG A 76 9.76 10.65 16.29
C ARG A 76 11.01 9.78 16.44
N SER A 77 12.01 10.24 17.18
CA SER A 77 13.23 9.46 17.46
C SER A 77 12.91 8.20 18.26
N GLY A 78 12.03 8.30 19.25
CA GLY A 78 11.55 7.16 20.05
C GLY A 78 10.84 6.12 19.19
N ILE A 79 9.93 6.54 18.30
CA ILE A 79 9.30 5.65 17.32
C ILE A 79 10.35 4.91 16.48
N LEU A 80 11.38 5.62 16.00
CA LEU A 80 12.42 5.04 15.16
C LEU A 80 13.31 4.04 15.90
N GLN A 81 13.57 4.26 17.19
CA GLN A 81 14.34 3.34 18.04
C GLN A 81 13.53 2.07 18.35
N ARG A 82 12.25 2.25 18.70
CA ARG A 82 11.31 1.17 19.04
C ARG A 82 10.72 0.47 17.81
N ARG A 83 11.18 0.81 16.61
CA ARG A 83 10.67 0.21 15.35
C ARG A 83 10.72 -1.32 15.31
N GLY A 84 11.63 -1.91 16.08
CA GLY A 84 11.77 -3.36 16.22
C GLY A 84 10.76 -3.99 17.18
N GLU A 85 10.23 -3.22 18.12
CA GLU A 85 9.28 -3.66 19.16
C GLU A 85 7.83 -3.68 18.66
N PHE A 86 7.54 -2.93 17.59
CA PHE A 86 6.19 -2.91 17.04
C PHE A 86 5.79 -4.29 16.54
N ASP A 87 4.52 -4.61 16.77
CA ASP A 87 3.90 -5.85 16.38
C ASP A 87 4.24 -6.23 14.91
N PRO A 88 4.64 -7.48 14.64
CA PRO A 88 4.98 -7.93 13.29
C PRO A 88 3.89 -7.67 12.24
N GLN A 89 2.61 -7.72 12.62
CA GLN A 89 1.50 -7.41 11.72
C GLN A 89 1.47 -5.92 11.36
N PHE A 90 1.71 -5.03 12.33
CA PHE A 90 1.82 -3.59 12.07
C PHE A 90 2.98 -3.26 11.11
N ARG A 91 4.15 -3.88 11.33
CA ARG A 91 5.30 -3.72 10.45
C ARG A 91 5.02 -4.23 9.03
N SER A 92 4.31 -5.36 8.92
CA SER A 92 3.87 -5.89 7.62
C SER A 92 2.91 -4.93 6.91
N ALA A 93 1.92 -4.40 7.62
CA ALA A 93 0.98 -3.42 7.09
C ALA A 93 1.67 -2.15 6.58
N LEU A 94 2.64 -1.60 7.32
CA LEU A 94 3.45 -0.46 6.87
C LEU A 94 4.24 -0.77 5.60
N CYS A 95 4.84 -1.96 5.51
CA CYS A 95 5.53 -2.36 4.28
C CYS A 95 4.59 -2.45 3.08
N ARG A 96 3.37 -2.99 3.27
CA ARG A 96 2.34 -3.05 2.22
C ARG A 96 1.90 -1.67 1.76
N ALA A 97 1.55 -0.79 2.69
CA ALA A 97 1.16 0.60 2.39
C ALA A 97 2.25 1.34 1.61
N ARG A 98 3.53 1.11 1.96
CA ARG A 98 4.66 1.71 1.23
C ARG A 98 4.77 1.19 -0.20
N ILE A 99 4.56 -0.10 -0.42
CA ILE A 99 4.56 -0.71 -1.76
C ILE A 99 3.42 -0.13 -2.61
N GLU A 100 2.22 -0.07 -2.04
CA GLU A 100 1.07 0.57 -2.69
C GLU A 100 1.40 2.02 -3.09
N SER A 101 1.99 2.78 -2.17
CA SER A 101 2.42 4.15 -2.45
C SER A 101 3.43 4.22 -3.60
N TYR A 102 4.41 3.31 -3.66
CA TYR A 102 5.34 3.23 -4.79
C TYR A 102 4.64 2.91 -6.10
N TYR A 103 3.75 1.93 -6.10
CA TYR A 103 2.98 1.53 -7.27
C TYR A 103 2.12 2.68 -7.81
N TYR A 104 1.29 3.29 -6.96
CA TYR A 104 0.41 4.40 -7.36
C TYR A 104 1.16 5.69 -7.68
N SER A 105 2.37 5.88 -7.13
CA SER A 105 3.25 7.00 -7.48
C SER A 105 4.19 6.70 -8.64
N TRP A 106 3.98 5.59 -9.36
CA TRP A 106 4.77 5.22 -10.55
C TRP A 106 6.26 5.00 -10.30
N ARG A 107 6.62 4.71 -9.05
CA ARG A 107 7.98 4.33 -8.65
C ARG A 107 8.14 2.82 -8.79
N LEU A 108 8.19 2.35 -10.04
CA LEU A 108 8.11 0.93 -10.38
C LEU A 108 9.28 0.11 -9.81
N LEU A 109 10.52 0.60 -9.93
CA LEU A 109 11.68 -0.14 -9.42
C LEU A 109 11.64 -0.29 -7.88
N PRO A 110 11.44 0.77 -7.07
CA PRO A 110 11.23 0.61 -5.62
C PRO A 110 10.05 -0.29 -5.25
N CYS A 111 8.99 -0.33 -6.08
CA CYS A 111 7.87 -1.24 -5.90
C CYS A 111 8.34 -2.70 -6.05
N ILE A 112 9.02 -3.03 -7.16
CA ILE A 112 9.55 -4.37 -7.44
C ILE A 112 10.48 -4.83 -6.32
N GLU A 113 11.48 -4.03 -5.96
CA GLU A 113 12.46 -4.36 -4.93
C GLU A 113 11.80 -4.62 -3.55
N ALA A 114 10.82 -3.79 -3.20
CA ALA A 114 10.11 -3.93 -1.93
C ALA A 114 9.21 -5.17 -1.91
N VAL A 115 8.54 -5.51 -3.02
CA VAL A 115 7.77 -6.75 -3.14
C VAL A 115 8.69 -7.96 -3.06
N ASP A 116 9.83 -7.95 -3.77
CA ASP A 116 10.79 -9.06 -3.73
C ASP A 116 11.37 -9.29 -2.33
N ALA A 117 11.65 -8.22 -1.58
CA ALA A 117 12.10 -8.33 -0.20
C ALA A 117 11.04 -9.01 0.71
N LEU A 118 9.74 -8.76 0.49
CA LEU A 118 8.68 -9.45 1.22
C LEU A 118 8.49 -10.89 0.73
N ARG A 119 8.65 -11.12 -0.58
CA ARG A 119 8.56 -12.42 -1.23
C ARG A 119 9.60 -13.40 -0.68
N GLN A 120 10.85 -12.95 -0.57
CA GLN A 120 11.95 -13.72 0.02
C GLN A 120 11.70 -14.12 1.48
N ARG A 121 10.84 -13.39 2.19
CA ARG A 121 10.46 -13.64 3.58
C ARG A 121 9.16 -14.44 3.71
N GLY A 122 8.56 -14.87 2.60
CA GLY A 122 7.27 -15.56 2.58
C GLY A 122 6.07 -14.67 2.95
N ALA A 123 6.25 -13.34 2.99
CA ALA A 123 5.25 -12.38 3.45
C ALA A 123 4.47 -11.69 2.32
N ALA A 124 4.79 -12.00 1.06
CA ALA A 124 4.07 -11.45 -0.10
C ALA A 124 2.76 -12.20 -0.34
N ASP A 125 1.65 -11.46 -0.28
CA ASP A 125 0.32 -11.90 -0.69
C ASP A 125 0.09 -11.66 -2.20
N TRP A 126 -1.07 -12.10 -2.69
CA TRP A 126 -1.42 -12.01 -4.10
C TRP A 126 -1.53 -10.57 -4.61
N ARG A 127 -1.94 -9.60 -3.77
CA ARG A 127 -2.11 -8.19 -4.17
C ARG A 127 -0.75 -7.56 -4.45
N LEU A 128 0.22 -7.84 -3.59
CA LEU A 128 1.60 -7.36 -3.79
C LEU A 128 2.24 -7.99 -5.04
N LEU A 129 2.02 -9.29 -5.26
CA LEU A 129 2.48 -9.96 -6.48
C LEU A 129 1.82 -9.39 -7.74
N TRP A 130 0.56 -9.00 -7.65
CA TRP A 130 -0.14 -8.32 -8.73
C TRP A 130 0.44 -6.93 -9.03
N MET A 131 0.82 -6.17 -8.01
CA MET A 131 1.53 -4.89 -8.18
C MET A 131 2.91 -5.09 -8.81
N ALA A 132 3.66 -6.11 -8.41
CA ALA A 132 4.94 -6.45 -9.03
C ALA A 132 4.78 -6.91 -10.48
N PHE A 133 3.81 -7.77 -10.79
CA PHE A 133 3.44 -8.14 -12.16
C PHE A 133 3.24 -6.89 -13.01
N SER A 134 2.40 -5.99 -12.53
CA SER A 134 2.12 -4.73 -13.20
C SER A 134 3.40 -3.92 -13.38
N ALA A 135 4.23 -3.81 -12.36
CA ALA A 135 5.48 -3.05 -12.42
C ALA A 135 6.53 -3.65 -13.39
N HIS A 136 6.55 -4.97 -13.60
CA HIS A 136 7.40 -5.65 -14.60
C HIS A 136 6.82 -5.59 -16.03
N LEU A 137 5.50 -5.67 -16.17
CA LEU A 137 4.82 -5.63 -17.48
C LEU A 137 5.09 -4.31 -18.23
N LEU A 138 5.30 -3.23 -17.48
CA LEU A 138 5.46 -1.87 -18.00
C LEU A 138 6.79 -1.58 -18.70
N PRO A 139 7.96 -1.89 -18.11
CA PRO A 139 9.23 -1.79 -18.80
C PRO A 139 9.43 -2.87 -19.87
N GLY A 140 8.51 -3.83 -20.01
CA GLY A 140 8.61 -4.90 -21.00
C GLY A 140 9.21 -6.21 -20.47
N ASP A 141 9.36 -6.35 -19.15
CA ASP A 141 9.89 -7.57 -18.52
C ASP A 141 8.79 -8.62 -18.36
N TYR A 142 8.36 -9.17 -19.49
CA TYR A 142 7.22 -10.10 -19.56
C TYR A 142 7.50 -11.44 -18.86
N ALA A 143 8.75 -11.87 -18.82
CA ALA A 143 9.15 -13.09 -18.14
C ALA A 143 8.97 -12.96 -16.62
N SER A 144 9.48 -11.88 -16.02
CA SER A 144 9.27 -11.65 -14.58
C SER A 144 7.81 -11.38 -14.26
N ALA A 145 7.10 -10.64 -15.13
CA ALA A 145 5.67 -10.40 -14.97
C ALA A 145 4.89 -11.73 -14.89
N GLU A 146 5.09 -12.63 -15.86
CA GLU A 146 4.46 -13.95 -15.85
C GLU A 146 4.81 -14.76 -14.59
N ALA A 147 6.08 -14.75 -14.19
CA ALA A 147 6.53 -15.45 -12.99
C ALA A 147 5.81 -14.96 -11.72
N ARG A 148 5.51 -13.66 -11.61
CA ARG A 148 4.70 -13.12 -10.50
C ARG A 148 3.28 -13.67 -10.52
N MET A 149 2.65 -13.75 -11.69
CA MET A 149 1.30 -14.29 -11.81
C MET A 149 1.23 -15.79 -11.52
N LEU A 150 2.26 -16.56 -11.92
CA LEU A 150 2.37 -17.96 -11.54
C LEU A 150 2.46 -18.13 -10.02
N GLU A 151 3.26 -17.30 -9.34
CA GLU A 151 3.37 -17.36 -7.88
C GLU A 151 2.03 -17.02 -7.19
N THR A 152 1.26 -16.08 -7.76
CA THR A 152 -0.06 -15.71 -7.26
C THR A 152 -1.03 -16.89 -7.15
N LEU A 153 -0.95 -17.87 -8.06
CA LEU A 153 -1.84 -19.05 -8.06
C LEU A 153 -1.69 -19.92 -6.80
N GLY A 154 -0.55 -19.85 -6.11
CA GLY A 154 -0.29 -20.58 -4.87
C GLY A 154 -0.61 -19.80 -3.60
N LYS A 155 -1.07 -18.55 -3.70
CA LYS A 155 -1.37 -17.71 -2.53
C LYS A 155 -2.83 -17.92 -2.09
N ARG A 156 -3.06 -17.79 -0.79
CA ARG A 156 -4.43 -17.68 -0.25
C ARG A 156 -4.79 -16.21 -0.13
N ASP A 157 -6.08 -15.91 -0.27
CA ASP A 157 -6.58 -14.59 0.07
C ASP A 157 -6.61 -14.46 1.61
N PRO A 158 -5.93 -13.46 2.21
CA PRO A 158 -6.04 -13.21 3.65
C PRO A 158 -7.47 -12.90 4.10
N ASP A 159 -8.31 -12.38 3.21
CA ASP A 159 -9.68 -11.94 3.48
C ASP A 159 -10.72 -13.01 3.08
N GLU A 160 -10.29 -14.25 2.79
CA GLU A 160 -11.10 -15.42 2.34
C GLU A 160 -11.95 -15.22 1.07
N HIS A 161 -11.96 -14.03 0.47
CA HIS A 161 -12.61 -13.74 -0.80
C HIS A 161 -11.73 -14.19 -1.99
N VAL A 162 -11.75 -15.49 -2.30
CA VAL A 162 -11.04 -16.03 -3.47
C VAL A 162 -11.78 -15.66 -4.76
N PRO A 163 -11.19 -14.80 -5.62
CA PRO A 163 -10.98 -15.23 -7.01
C PRO A 163 -9.74 -14.59 -7.70
N HIS A 164 -8.62 -14.37 -7.00
CA HIS A 164 -7.38 -13.89 -7.66
C HIS A 164 -6.79 -14.87 -8.69
N VAL A 165 -7.25 -16.13 -8.71
CA VAL A 165 -6.79 -17.19 -9.63
C VAL A 165 -7.15 -16.88 -11.08
N SER A 166 -8.41 -16.50 -11.36
CA SER A 166 -8.84 -16.16 -12.72
C SER A 166 -8.12 -14.91 -13.22
N SER A 167 -8.01 -13.88 -12.36
CA SER A 167 -7.20 -12.68 -12.59
C SER A 167 -5.71 -12.99 -12.85
N ALA A 168 -5.12 -13.93 -12.14
CA ALA A 168 -3.73 -14.33 -12.35
C ALA A 168 -3.52 -15.00 -13.71
N HIS A 169 -4.43 -15.88 -14.12
CA HIS A 169 -4.40 -16.48 -15.45
C HIS A 169 -4.60 -15.45 -16.58
N VAL A 170 -5.47 -14.45 -16.37
CA VAL A 170 -5.57 -13.30 -17.29
C VAL A 170 -4.23 -12.55 -17.39
N GLY A 171 -3.58 -12.27 -16.26
CA GLY A 171 -2.28 -11.60 -16.22
C GLY A 171 -1.18 -12.40 -16.94
N GLN A 172 -1.15 -13.73 -16.79
CA GLN A 172 -0.26 -14.61 -17.57
C GLN A 172 -0.53 -14.46 -19.07
N GLY A 173 -1.80 -14.47 -19.47
CA GLY A 173 -2.20 -14.28 -20.86
C GLY A 173 -1.74 -12.93 -21.42
N HIS A 174 -1.88 -11.85 -20.67
CA HIS A 174 -1.40 -10.53 -21.07
C HIS A 174 0.12 -10.51 -21.29
N ALA A 175 0.90 -11.06 -20.35
CA ALA A 175 2.35 -11.13 -20.47
C ALA A 175 2.80 -11.98 -21.67
N ARG A 176 2.11 -13.11 -21.92
CA ARG A 176 2.40 -14.01 -23.04
C ARG A 176 2.04 -13.41 -24.39
N ASP A 177 0.90 -12.74 -24.51
CA ASP A 177 0.52 -12.01 -25.74
C ASP A 177 1.56 -10.93 -26.07
N LEU A 178 1.99 -10.13 -25.09
CA LEU A 178 3.03 -9.11 -25.28
C LEU A 178 4.41 -9.71 -25.61
N ALA A 179 4.71 -10.89 -25.10
CA ALA A 179 5.92 -11.65 -25.46
C ALA A 179 5.82 -12.37 -26.82
N GLY A 180 4.69 -12.25 -27.54
CA GLY A 180 4.45 -12.91 -28.83
C GLY A 180 4.09 -14.41 -28.71
N ARG A 181 3.87 -14.93 -27.51
CA ARG A 181 3.50 -16.33 -27.24
C ARG A 181 1.97 -16.50 -27.22
N ARG A 182 1.35 -16.35 -28.38
CA ARG A 182 -0.12 -16.29 -28.51
C ARG A 182 -0.82 -17.57 -28.05
N ASP A 183 -0.31 -18.74 -28.41
CA ASP A 183 -0.95 -20.02 -28.05
C ASP A 183 -0.94 -20.24 -26.54
N ASP A 184 0.17 -19.93 -25.88
CA ASP A 184 0.27 -19.97 -24.43
C ASP A 184 -0.66 -18.95 -23.76
N ALA A 185 -0.86 -17.78 -24.37
CA ALA A 185 -1.78 -16.77 -23.89
C ALA A 185 -3.23 -17.27 -23.97
N ILE A 186 -3.62 -17.87 -25.09
CA ILE A 186 -4.94 -18.50 -25.26
C ILE A 186 -5.16 -19.59 -24.22
N ALA A 187 -4.15 -20.44 -23.97
CA ALA A 187 -4.23 -21.45 -22.93
C ALA A 187 -4.46 -20.82 -21.54
N ALA A 188 -3.74 -19.74 -21.21
CA ALA A 188 -3.93 -19.02 -19.95
C ALA A 188 -5.35 -18.42 -19.83
N TYR A 189 -5.87 -17.76 -20.88
CA TYR A 189 -7.23 -17.23 -20.84
C TYR A 189 -8.30 -18.31 -20.69
N ARG A 190 -8.08 -19.51 -21.24
CA ARG A 190 -8.99 -20.66 -21.01
C ARG A 190 -8.96 -21.12 -19.56
N GLN A 191 -7.78 -21.15 -18.93
CA GLN A 191 -7.66 -21.44 -17.49
C GLN A 191 -8.38 -20.40 -16.65
N ALA A 192 -8.30 -19.11 -17.01
CA ALA A 192 -9.03 -18.05 -16.33
C ALA A 192 -10.55 -18.29 -16.32
N LEU A 193 -11.12 -18.72 -17.45
CA LEU A 193 -12.55 -19.04 -17.57
C LEU A 193 -12.97 -20.32 -16.83
N ALA A 194 -12.04 -21.24 -16.57
CA ALA A 194 -12.30 -22.46 -15.82
C ALA A 194 -12.22 -22.24 -14.30
N ALA A 195 -11.52 -21.20 -13.86
CA ALA A 195 -11.44 -20.81 -12.45
C ALA A 195 -12.67 -20.00 -12.01
N PRO A 196 -12.99 -19.94 -10.70
CA PRO A 196 -14.02 -19.04 -10.18
C PRO A 196 -13.79 -17.60 -10.65
N ASP A 197 -14.85 -16.97 -11.15
CA ASP A 197 -14.77 -15.58 -11.62
C ASP A 197 -14.64 -14.61 -10.46
N ASP A 198 -13.91 -13.52 -10.70
CA ASP A 198 -14.02 -12.33 -9.86
C ASP A 198 -15.06 -11.38 -10.44
N TRP A 199 -15.93 -10.84 -9.59
CA TRP A 199 -16.68 -9.66 -9.96
C TRP A 199 -15.97 -8.43 -9.40
N HIS A 200 -15.27 -7.72 -10.27
CA HIS A 200 -14.69 -6.42 -9.96
C HIS A 200 -15.47 -5.29 -10.65
N ARG A 201 -15.41 -4.10 -10.02
CA ARG A 201 -16.08 -2.87 -10.48
C ARG A 201 -15.73 -2.46 -11.92
N ASP A 202 -14.61 -2.94 -12.45
CA ASP A 202 -14.08 -2.63 -13.78
C ASP A 202 -14.36 -3.74 -14.83
N GLY A 203 -15.19 -4.74 -14.49
CA GLY A 203 -15.45 -5.97 -15.26
C GLY A 203 -14.71 -7.17 -14.70
N GLY A 204 -15.31 -8.37 -14.80
CA GLY A 204 -14.74 -9.60 -14.25
C GLY A 204 -13.62 -10.21 -15.10
N ALA A 205 -12.74 -10.98 -14.46
CA ALA A 205 -11.65 -11.71 -15.11
C ALA A 205 -12.15 -12.57 -16.29
N HIS A 206 -13.34 -13.17 -16.21
CA HIS A 206 -13.94 -13.92 -17.31
C HIS A 206 -14.25 -13.06 -18.53
N ALA A 207 -14.78 -11.85 -18.33
CA ALA A 207 -15.09 -10.93 -19.43
C ALA A 207 -13.81 -10.47 -20.15
N GLU A 208 -12.73 -10.22 -19.41
CA GLU A 208 -11.42 -9.94 -19.98
C GLU A 208 -10.89 -11.16 -20.76
N ALA A 209 -10.89 -12.35 -20.16
CA ALA A 209 -10.43 -13.57 -20.80
C ALA A 209 -11.19 -13.88 -22.10
N ALA A 210 -12.53 -13.81 -22.08
CA ALA A 210 -13.37 -14.06 -23.25
C ALA A 210 -13.10 -13.06 -24.39
N ARG A 211 -12.84 -11.79 -24.06
CA ARG A 211 -12.40 -10.78 -25.03
C ARG A 211 -11.02 -11.12 -25.59
N ARG A 212 -10.08 -11.56 -24.75
CA ARG A 212 -8.71 -11.84 -25.16
C ARG A 212 -8.51 -13.14 -25.92
N LEU A 213 -9.43 -14.09 -25.79
CA LEU A 213 -9.51 -15.23 -26.71
C LEU A 213 -9.77 -14.79 -28.15
N LYS A 214 -10.59 -13.75 -28.36
CA LYS A 214 -10.93 -13.22 -29.69
C LYS A 214 -9.85 -12.30 -30.25
N LYS A 215 -9.19 -11.51 -29.41
CA LYS A 215 -8.19 -10.52 -29.83
C LYS A 215 -7.02 -10.47 -28.83
N PRO A 216 -5.75 -10.53 -29.28
CA PRO A 216 -4.61 -10.48 -28.37
C PRO A 216 -4.59 -9.20 -27.54
N PHE A 217 -4.00 -9.28 -26.35
CA PHE A 217 -3.60 -8.12 -25.58
C PHE A 217 -2.40 -7.46 -26.28
N THR A 218 -2.43 -6.15 -26.46
CA THR A 218 -1.44 -5.43 -27.26
C THR A 218 -0.77 -4.33 -26.46
N GLU A 219 0.35 -3.81 -26.96
CA GLU A 219 1.03 -2.64 -26.39
C GLU A 219 0.08 -1.44 -26.23
N ARG A 220 -0.80 -1.22 -27.20
CA ARG A 220 -1.82 -0.16 -27.14
C ARG A 220 -2.83 -0.38 -26.02
N ASP A 221 -3.15 -1.64 -25.71
CA ASP A 221 -4.05 -1.96 -24.60
C ASP A 221 -3.34 -1.78 -23.25
N ARG A 222 -2.06 -2.12 -23.16
CA ARG A 222 -1.19 -1.80 -22.02
C ARG A 222 -1.18 -0.29 -21.76
N GLU A 223 -0.90 0.53 -22.78
CA GLU A 223 -0.90 1.99 -22.67
C GLU A 223 -2.24 2.57 -22.20
N ARG A 224 -3.38 2.03 -22.70
CA ARG A 224 -4.70 2.48 -22.26
C ARG A 224 -5.00 2.09 -20.82
N TRP A 225 -4.63 0.88 -20.43
CA TRP A 225 -4.74 0.42 -19.05
C TRP A 225 -3.93 1.32 -18.09
N LEU A 226 -2.81 1.88 -18.56
CA LEU A 226 -2.00 2.83 -17.82
C LEU A 226 -2.61 4.21 -17.66
N GLN A 227 -3.19 4.76 -18.73
CA GLN A 227 -3.86 6.06 -18.68
C GLN A 227 -5.02 6.04 -17.68
N HIS A 228 -5.76 4.92 -17.63
CA HIS A 228 -6.86 4.75 -16.70
C HIS A 228 -6.40 4.70 -15.22
N ARG A 229 -5.22 4.13 -14.95
CA ARG A 229 -4.66 4.03 -13.59
C ARG A 229 -3.88 5.27 -13.14
N ARG A 230 -3.44 6.14 -14.06
CA ARG A 230 -2.85 7.47 -13.72
C ARG A 230 -3.88 8.49 -13.25
N GLY A 231 -5.12 8.37 -13.71
CA GLY A 231 -6.19 9.32 -13.42
C GLY A 231 -6.98 9.04 -12.14
N ARG A 232 -6.62 8.01 -11.36
CA ARG A 232 -7.23 7.66 -10.09
C ARG A 232 -6.34 8.03 -8.91
#